data_AF-A0A8T6I1B1-F1
#
_entry.id   AF-A0A8T6I1B1-F1
#
_cell.length_a   1.000
_cell.length_b   1.000
_cell.length_c   1.000
_cell.angle_alpha   90.00
_cell.angle_beta   90.00
_cell.angle_gamma   90.00
#
_symmetry.space_group_name_H-M   'P 1'
#
loop_
_entity.id
_entity.type
_entity.pdbx_description
1 polymer ?
#
loop_
_entity_poly.entity_id
_entity_poly.type
_entity_poly.pdbx_seq_one_letter_code
_entity_poly.pdbx_strand_id
1 'polypeptide(L)'
;MSTTPIALKAQDVADAISVALSTLYELVRDGTFPPADFRVGRSPRWTRETVEAWVCEQASTAADVEAVRARSEKARKAARIRWDRQKRDAAA
;
A
#
# COMPACT_ATOMS: atom_id res chain seq x y z
N MET A 1 32.19 2.20 -6.56
CA MET A 1 31.24 3.13 -5.90
C MET A 1 30.43 2.29 -4.93
N SER A 2 30.77 2.32 -3.64
CA SER A 2 30.07 1.51 -2.63
C SER A 2 28.79 2.24 -2.23
N THR A 3 27.69 1.91 -2.90
CA THR A 3 26.37 2.45 -2.59
C THR A 3 25.98 1.93 -1.21
N THR A 4 25.96 2.79 -0.20
CA THR A 4 25.39 2.49 1.10
C THR A 4 23.96 1.97 0.89
N PRO A 5 23.57 0.81 1.44
CA PRO A 5 22.21 0.31 1.26
C PRO A 5 21.24 1.30 1.92
N ILE A 6 20.52 2.06 1.10
CA ILE A 6 19.54 3.04 1.58
C ILE A 6 18.33 2.25 2.06
N ALA A 7 18.25 2.08 3.38
CA ALA A 7 17.11 1.46 4.04
C ALA A 7 15.99 2.48 4.25
N LEU A 8 14.90 2.30 3.51
CA LEU A 8 13.73 3.15 3.52
C LEU A 8 12.88 2.88 4.76
N LYS A 9 12.37 3.96 5.38
CA LYS A 9 11.34 3.88 6.42
C LYS A 9 10.00 3.60 5.75
N ALA A 10 9.06 3.09 6.53
CA ALA A 10 7.68 2.89 6.05
C ALA A 10 7.08 4.14 5.38
N GLN A 11 7.39 5.35 5.89
CA GLN A 11 6.94 6.59 5.26
C GLN A 11 7.55 6.79 3.87
N ASP A 12 8.86 6.61 3.72
CA ASP A 12 9.55 6.77 2.43
C ASP A 12 9.03 5.74 1.40
N VAL A 13 8.72 4.52 1.84
CA VAL A 13 8.12 3.48 1.00
C VAL A 13 6.70 3.86 0.58
N ALA A 14 5.88 4.35 1.51
CA ALA A 14 4.51 4.76 1.24
C ALA A 14 4.47 5.93 0.24
N ASP A 15 5.38 6.90 0.38
CA ASP A 15 5.53 8.02 -0.53
C ASP A 15 5.99 7.54 -1.92
N ALA A 16 6.96 6.61 -1.98
CA ALA A 16 7.48 6.06 -3.24
C ALA A 16 6.41 5.33 -4.07
N ILE A 17 5.47 4.63 -3.43
CA ILE A 17 4.37 3.93 -4.11
C ILE A 17 3.06 4.74 -4.10
N SER A 18 3.09 5.99 -3.62
CA SER A 18 1.95 6.92 -3.54
C SER A 18 0.71 6.35 -2.83
N VAL A 19 0.91 5.74 -1.65
CA VAL A 19 -0.18 5.26 -0.79
C VAL A 19 -0.09 5.88 0.60
N ALA A 20 -1.20 5.84 1.34
CA ALA A 20 -1.17 6.20 2.76
C ALA A 20 -0.34 5.16 3.55
N LEU A 21 0.34 5.61 4.59
CA LEU A 21 1.15 4.75 5.46
C LEU A 21 0.34 3.59 6.06
N SER A 22 -0.93 3.82 6.43
CA SER A 22 -1.83 2.78 6.92
C SER A 22 -2.10 1.71 5.85
N THR A 23 -2.29 2.14 4.60
CA THR A 23 -2.48 1.24 3.46
C THR A 23 -1.24 0.41 3.19
N LEU A 24 -0.02 0.98 3.32
CA LEU A 24 1.20 0.18 3.23
C LEU A 24 1.21 -0.96 4.26
N TYR A 25 0.85 -0.68 5.52
CA TYR A 25 0.80 -1.70 6.56
C TYR A 25 -0.27 -2.78 6.27
N GLU A 26 -1.42 -2.39 5.74
CA GLU A 26 -2.45 -3.34 5.29
C GLU A 26 -1.92 -4.22 4.15
N LEU A 27 -1.27 -3.65 3.14
CA LEU A 27 -0.72 -4.41 2.01
C LEU A 27 0.37 -5.39 2.45
N VAL A 28 1.22 -5.01 3.41
CA VAL A 28 2.23 -5.90 4.01
C VAL A 28 1.55 -7.02 4.80
N ARG A 29 0.52 -6.70 5.57
CA ARG A 29 -0.24 -7.69 6.36
C ARG A 29 -0.97 -8.68 5.47
N ASP A 30 -1.55 -8.19 4.39
CA ASP A 30 -2.35 -8.96 3.44
C ASP A 30 -1.46 -9.70 2.43
N GLY A 31 -0.13 -9.57 2.54
CA GLY A 31 0.87 -10.26 1.70
C GLY A 31 0.97 -9.75 0.26
N THR A 32 0.33 -8.62 -0.04
CA THR A 32 0.36 -7.99 -1.38
C THR A 32 1.62 -7.17 -1.59
N PHE A 33 2.18 -6.61 -0.51
CA PHE A 33 3.47 -5.93 -0.52
C PHE A 33 4.51 -6.78 0.21
N PRO A 34 5.78 -6.79 -0.22
CA PRO A 34 6.82 -7.59 0.40
C PRO A 34 6.98 -7.28 1.90
N PRO A 35 7.27 -8.30 2.72
CA PRO A 35 7.60 -8.08 4.12
C PRO A 35 8.85 -7.20 4.24
N ALA A 36 8.98 -6.54 5.38
CA ALA A 36 10.16 -5.73 5.68
C ALA A 36 11.43 -6.60 5.69
N ASP A 37 12.48 -6.17 5.00
CA ASP A 37 13.78 -6.86 4.97
C ASP A 37 14.40 -6.96 6.36
N PHE A 38 14.23 -5.91 7.18
CA PHE A 38 14.63 -5.93 8.56
C PHE A 38 13.83 -4.92 9.40
N ARG A 39 14.05 -4.95 10.72
CA ARG A 39 13.42 -4.03 11.67
C ARG A 39 14.49 -3.29 12.46
N VAL A 40 14.27 -2.00 12.68
CA VAL A 40 15.04 -1.18 13.62
C VAL A 40 14.13 -0.88 14.81
N GLY A 41 14.32 -1.63 15.90
CA GLY A 41 13.37 -1.66 17.01
C GLY A 41 12.00 -2.18 16.56
N ARG A 42 10.95 -1.38 16.76
CA ARG A 42 9.59 -1.70 16.27
C ARG A 42 9.31 -1.23 14.84
N SER A 43 10.24 -0.49 14.23
CA SER A 43 10.03 0.14 12.93
C SER A 43 10.52 -0.76 11.80
N PRO A 44 9.65 -1.19 10.88
CA PRO A 44 10.06 -1.97 9.72
C PRO A 44 10.86 -1.11 8.72
N ARG A 45 11.79 -1.77 8.02
CA ARG A 45 12.66 -1.20 7.01
C ARG A 45 12.67 -2.08 5.76
N TRP A 46 12.68 -1.41 4.62
CA TRP A 46 12.83 -2.03 3.32
C TRP A 46 14.08 -1.50 2.66
N THR A 47 14.79 -2.35 1.95
CA THR A 47 15.82 -1.92 1.03
C THR A 47 15.17 -1.26 -0.16
N ARG A 48 15.88 -0.30 -0.76
CA ARG A 48 15.48 0.29 -2.03
C ARG A 48 15.25 -0.78 -3.10
N GLU A 49 16.13 -1.79 -3.17
CA GLU A 49 16.04 -2.89 -4.15
C GLU A 49 14.74 -3.67 -4.01
N THR A 50 14.31 -4.02 -2.79
CA THR A 50 13.04 -4.71 -2.55
C THR A 50 11.84 -3.89 -3.03
N VAL A 51 11.85 -2.58 -2.78
CA VAL A 51 10.76 -1.70 -3.22
C VAL A 51 10.76 -1.55 -4.74
N GLU A 52 11.92 -1.32 -5.36
CA GLU A 52 12.06 -1.17 -6.81
C GLU A 52 11.69 -2.45 -7.55
N ALA A 53 12.12 -3.62 -7.04
CA ALA A 53 11.75 -4.92 -7.60
C ALA A 53 10.23 -5.11 -7.62
N TRP A 54 9.56 -4.83 -6.50
CA TRP A 54 8.10 -4.93 -6.42
C TRP A 54 7.39 -3.95 -7.37
N VAL A 55 7.88 -2.71 -7.49
CA VAL A 55 7.33 -1.74 -8.44
C VAL A 55 7.48 -2.23 -9.88
N CYS A 56 8.62 -2.81 -10.24
CA CYS A 56 8.86 -3.40 -11.57
C CYS A 56 7.95 -4.61 -11.85
N GLU A 57 7.73 -5.47 -10.87
CA GLU A 57 6.80 -6.61 -10.96
C GLU A 57 5.36 -6.14 -11.15
N GLN A 58 4.94 -5.12 -10.39
CA GLN A 58 3.60 -4.53 -10.50
C GLN A 58 3.41 -3.76 -11.82
N ALA A 59 4.44 -3.08 -12.33
CA ALA A 59 4.39 -2.43 -13.63
C ALA A 59 4.26 -3.44 -14.78
N SER A 60 4.85 -4.62 -14.62
CA SER A 60 4.69 -5.74 -15.56
C SER A 60 3.29 -6.39 -15.47
N THR A 61 2.66 -6.29 -14.29
CA THR A 61 1.27 -6.72 -14.03
C THR A 61 0.24 -5.63 -14.33
N ALA A 62 0.66 -4.39 -14.62
CA ALA A 62 -0.22 -3.23 -14.74
C ALA A 62 -1.26 -3.31 -15.87
N ALA A 63 -1.06 -4.19 -16.85
CA ALA A 63 -2.08 -4.53 -17.85
C ALA A 63 -3.36 -5.14 -17.22
N ASP A 64 -3.24 -5.78 -16.06
CA ASP A 64 -4.36 -6.34 -15.26
C ASP A 64 -4.85 -5.37 -14.15
N VAL A 65 -4.02 -4.39 -13.76
CA VAL A 65 -4.25 -3.51 -12.60
C VAL A 65 -5.38 -2.49 -12.84
N GLU A 66 -5.61 -2.03 -14.06
CA GLU A 66 -6.70 -1.08 -14.36
C GLU A 66 -8.08 -1.69 -14.02
N ALA A 67 -8.25 -2.99 -14.22
CA ALA A 67 -9.45 -3.74 -13.85
C ALA A 67 -9.61 -3.89 -12.32
N VAL A 68 -8.50 -3.99 -11.59
CA VAL A 68 -8.47 -4.08 -10.11
C VAL A 68 -8.69 -2.70 -9.46
N ARG A 69 -8.16 -1.63 -10.09
CA ARG A 69 -8.33 -0.23 -9.68
C ARG A 69 -9.80 0.18 -9.78
N ALA A 70 -10.45 -0.15 -10.89
CA ALA A 70 -11.89 0.07 -11.08
C ALA A 70 -12.74 -0.69 -10.05
N ARG A 71 -12.36 -1.91 -9.66
CA ARG A 71 -13.04 -2.68 -8.60
C ARG A 71 -12.84 -2.05 -7.22
N SER A 72 -11.63 -1.58 -6.92
CA SER A 72 -11.27 -0.95 -5.65
C SER A 72 -11.95 0.41 -5.47
N GLU A 73 -12.09 1.22 -6.53
CA GLU A 73 -12.83 2.48 -6.50
C GLU A 73 -14.34 2.25 -6.30
N LYS A 74 -14.92 1.23 -6.97
CA LYS A 74 -16.33 0.86 -6.79
C LYS A 74 -16.62 0.43 -5.36
N ALA A 75 -15.71 -0.36 -4.76
CA ALA A 75 -15.81 -0.79 -3.37
C ALA A 75 -15.71 0.38 -2.38
N ARG A 76 -14.77 1.32 -2.60
CA ARG A 76 -14.63 2.54 -1.80
C ARG A 76 -15.87 3.43 -1.89
N LYS A 77 -16.47 3.58 -3.08
CA LYS A 77 -17.70 4.35 -3.29
C LYS A 77 -18.91 3.69 -2.61
N ALA A 78 -19.04 2.37 -2.69
CA ALA A 78 -20.11 1.62 -2.03
C ALA A 78 -20.03 1.69 -0.50
N ALA A 79 -18.81 1.62 0.06
CA ALA A 79 -18.58 1.76 1.49
C ALA A 79 -18.99 3.14 2.02
N ARG A 80 -18.67 4.22 1.27
CA ARG A 80 -19.10 5.59 1.63
C ARG A 80 -20.62 5.73 1.66
N ILE A 81 -21.31 5.25 0.61
CA ILE A 81 -22.79 5.32 0.53
C ILE A 81 -23.45 4.54 1.66
N ARG A 82 -22.87 3.39 2.05
CA ARG A 82 -23.39 2.57 3.16
C ARG A 82 -23.27 3.26 4.51
N TRP A 83 -22.14 3.92 4.75
CA TRP A 83 -21.91 4.72 5.97
C TRP A 83 -22.88 5.90 6.05
N ASP A 84 -23.11 6.60 4.94
CA ASP A 84 -24.06 7.72 4.89
C ASP A 84 -25.51 7.28 5.15
N ARG A 85 -25.93 6.12 4.63
CA ARG A 85 -27.27 5.55 4.92
C ARG A 85 -27.40 5.17 6.40
N GLN A 86 -26.43 4.44 6.93
CA GLN A 86 -26.43 4.01 8.34
C GLN A 86 -26.47 5.20 9.31
N LYS A 87 -25.82 6.31 8.95
CA LYS A 87 -25.81 7.53 9.75
C LYS A 87 -27.14 8.30 9.69
N ARG A 88 -27.88 8.23 8.59
CA ARG A 88 -29.23 8.83 8.48
C ARG A 88 -30.27 8.03 9.28
N ASP A 89 -30.21 6.70 9.21
CA ASP A 89 -31.15 5.83 9.94
C ASP A 89 -30.94 5.88 11.46
N ALA A 90 -29.72 6.19 11.92
CA ALA A 90 -29.42 6.38 13.35
C ALA A 90 -29.82 7.75 13.91
N ALA A 91 -30.30 8.67 13.05
CA ALA A 91 -30.68 10.04 13.42
C ALA A 91 -32.19 10.30 13.30
N ALA A 92 -32.99 9.26 13.02
CA ALA A 92 -34.45 9.27 12.97
C ALA A 92 -35.03 8.50 14.16
#